data_AF-A0A7S2UWD9-F1
#
_entry.id   AF-A0A7S2UWD9-F1
#
_cell.length_a   1.000
_cell.length_b   1.000
_cell.length_c   1.000
_cell.angle_alpha   90.00
_cell.angle_beta   90.00
_cell.angle_gamma   90.00
#
_symmetry.space_group_name_H-M   'P 1'
#
loop_
_entity.id
_entity.type
_entity.pdbx_description
1 polymer ?
#
loop_
_entity_poly.entity_id
_entity_poly.type
_entity_poly.pdbx_seq_one_letter_code
_entity_poly.pdbx_strand_id
1 'polypeptide(L)'
;AMWSMLGAKPVDAFYWESFGKGWYSDCKTHLKIPESELKEYSADYGHLPDMTQANPDHDVLFTFNGTTSGVRVPNCDWVSDDRTGLTFCDATSAAFAMDIPWNKIDVLTYSWQKVLGGEGAHGVL
;
A
#
# COMPACT_ATOMS: atom_id res chain seq x y z
N ALA A 1 -9.16 5.79 4.13
CA ALA A 1 -7.97 6.15 4.93
C ALA A 1 -7.21 7.34 4.33
N MET A 2 -6.67 7.19 3.11
CA MET A 2 -5.75 8.15 2.48
C MET A 2 -6.17 9.63 2.58
N TRP A 3 -7.43 9.95 2.23
CA TRP A 3 -7.99 11.32 2.28
C TRP A 3 -7.99 11.99 3.65
N SER A 4 -7.90 11.22 4.73
CA SER A 4 -7.96 11.75 6.09
C SER A 4 -6.62 11.72 6.80
N MET A 5 -5.62 11.03 6.24
CA MET A 5 -4.39 10.69 6.97
C MET A 5 -3.10 11.04 6.21
N LEU A 6 -3.14 11.18 4.89
CA LEU A 6 -1.96 11.57 4.09
C LEU A 6 -1.83 13.09 3.95
N GLY A 7 -0.60 13.55 3.70
CA GLY A 7 -0.27 14.94 3.38
C GLY A 7 0.43 15.72 4.49
N ALA A 8 0.61 15.11 5.67
CA ALA A 8 1.43 15.69 6.74
C ALA A 8 2.92 15.36 6.58
N LYS A 9 3.24 14.24 5.90
CA LYS A 9 4.59 13.77 5.61
C LYS A 9 4.73 13.45 4.12
N PRO A 10 5.96 13.43 3.58
CA PRO A 10 6.20 12.87 2.26
C PRO A 10 5.75 11.41 2.19
N VAL A 11 5.46 10.96 0.98
CA VAL A 11 4.83 9.69 0.70
C VAL A 11 5.69 8.87 -0.25
N ASP A 12 6.01 7.64 0.14
CA ASP A 12 6.62 6.63 -0.71
C ASP A 12 5.54 5.63 -1.18
N ALA A 13 5.20 5.66 -2.46
CA ALA A 13 4.21 4.78 -3.07
C ALA A 13 4.87 3.64 -3.82
N PHE A 14 4.71 2.41 -3.32
CA PHE A 14 5.21 1.18 -3.94
C PHE A 14 4.07 0.44 -4.65
N TYR A 15 4.19 0.19 -5.95
CA TYR A 15 3.19 -0.56 -6.69
C TYR A 15 3.76 -1.39 -7.85
N TRP A 16 3.16 -2.53 -8.15
CA TRP A 16 3.58 -3.45 -9.23
C TRP A 16 2.37 -4.07 -9.94
N GLU A 17 1.24 -3.38 -9.84
CA GLU A 17 -0.07 -3.85 -10.22
C GLU A 17 -1.04 -2.65 -10.30
N SER A 18 -2.24 -2.86 -10.83
CA SER A 18 -3.16 -1.78 -11.18
C SER A 18 -3.81 -1.05 -10.00
N PHE A 19 -4.14 -1.73 -8.91
CA PHE A 19 -4.81 -1.11 -7.76
C PHE A 19 -3.88 -0.16 -7.00
N GLY A 20 -2.64 -0.56 -6.75
CA GLY A 20 -1.59 0.27 -6.17
C GLY A 20 -1.22 1.46 -7.06
N LYS A 21 -1.21 1.26 -8.40
CA LYS A 21 -1.09 2.38 -9.35
C LYS A 21 -2.26 3.37 -9.21
N GLY A 22 -3.47 2.86 -8.96
CA GLY A 22 -4.64 3.67 -8.63
C GLY A 22 -4.41 4.53 -7.39
N TRP A 23 -3.93 3.94 -6.30
CA TRP A 23 -3.61 4.68 -5.06
C TRP A 23 -2.56 5.77 -5.27
N TYR A 24 -1.49 5.47 -6.03
CA TYR A 24 -0.51 6.49 -6.41
C TYR A 24 -1.15 7.63 -7.23
N SER A 25 -1.98 7.28 -8.22
CA SER A 25 -2.72 8.27 -9.01
C SER A 25 -3.63 9.12 -8.14
N ASP A 26 -4.29 8.54 -7.15
CA ASP A 26 -5.16 9.27 -6.21
C ASP A 26 -4.36 10.25 -5.35
N CYS A 27 -3.18 9.85 -4.86
CA CYS A 27 -2.26 10.76 -4.16
C CYS A 27 -1.91 11.97 -5.02
N LYS A 28 -1.58 11.73 -6.28
CA LYS A 28 -1.18 12.79 -7.22
C LYS A 28 -2.34 13.68 -7.66
N THR A 29 -3.46 13.09 -8.05
CA THR A 29 -4.53 13.79 -8.78
C THR A 29 -5.65 14.28 -7.88
N HIS A 30 -5.96 13.55 -6.81
CA HIS A 30 -7.06 13.87 -5.92
C HIS A 30 -6.59 14.52 -4.62
N LEU A 31 -5.57 13.95 -3.97
CA LEU A 31 -4.96 14.55 -2.77
C LEU A 31 -4.01 15.70 -3.09
N LYS A 32 -3.48 15.72 -4.32
CA LYS A 32 -2.56 16.76 -4.81
C LYS A 32 -1.30 16.88 -3.94
N ILE A 33 -0.78 15.75 -3.49
CA ILE A 33 0.53 15.72 -2.80
C ILE A 33 1.58 16.27 -3.77
N PRO A 34 2.42 17.24 -3.35
CA PRO A 34 3.44 17.81 -4.22
C PRO A 34 4.36 16.73 -4.81
N GLU A 35 4.77 16.86 -6.07
CA GLU A 35 5.67 15.88 -6.69
C GLU A 35 7.03 15.78 -5.98
N SER A 36 7.46 16.85 -5.29
CA SER A 36 8.65 16.83 -4.42
C SER A 36 8.50 15.96 -3.17
N GLU A 37 7.27 15.64 -2.78
CA GLU A 37 6.91 14.90 -1.58
C GLU A 37 6.24 13.56 -1.91
N LEU A 38 6.02 13.22 -3.18
CA LEU A 38 5.43 11.96 -3.61
C LEU A 38 6.43 11.16 -4.43
N LYS A 39 7.04 10.14 -3.82
CA LYS A 39 7.96 9.24 -4.48
C LYS A 39 7.24 8.02 -5.04
N GLU A 40 7.61 7.67 -6.26
CA GLU A 40 7.05 6.56 -7.00
C GLU A 40 8.07 5.43 -7.13
N TYR A 41 7.69 4.25 -6.67
CA TYR A 41 8.49 3.03 -6.79
C TYR A 41 7.64 1.96 -7.47
N SER A 42 7.97 1.64 -8.72
CA SER A 42 7.20 0.67 -9.50
C SER A 42 8.06 -0.40 -10.16
N ALA A 43 7.40 -1.50 -10.53
CA ALA A 43 8.01 -2.60 -11.27
C ALA A 43 7.03 -3.15 -12.32
N ASP A 44 7.61 -3.86 -13.29
CA ASP A 44 6.85 -4.58 -14.30
C ASP A 44 6.02 -5.72 -13.69
N TYR A 45 4.98 -6.14 -14.40
CA TYR A 45 4.14 -7.28 -14.01
C TYR A 45 5.00 -8.53 -13.75
N GLY A 46 4.78 -9.17 -12.60
CA GLY A 46 5.54 -10.35 -12.18
C GLY A 46 6.76 -10.02 -11.30
N HIS A 47 7.04 -8.74 -11.04
CA HIS A 47 8.15 -8.29 -10.22
C HIS A 47 7.71 -7.35 -9.09
N LEU A 48 8.56 -7.23 -8.06
CA LEU A 48 8.41 -6.22 -7.01
C LEU A 48 9.38 -5.06 -7.28
N PRO A 49 9.01 -3.81 -6.94
CA PRO A 49 9.96 -2.71 -6.90
C PRO A 49 11.00 -2.95 -5.80
N ASP A 50 12.12 -2.23 -5.85
CA ASP A 50 13.09 -2.25 -4.78
C ASP A 50 12.53 -1.54 -3.54
N MET A 51 11.94 -2.35 -2.66
CA MET A 51 11.29 -1.92 -1.42
C MET A 51 12.28 -1.44 -0.36
N THR A 52 13.58 -1.70 -0.52
CA THR A 52 14.61 -1.25 0.43
C THR A 52 14.79 0.26 0.41
N GLN A 53 14.21 0.94 -0.58
CA GLN A 53 14.21 2.40 -0.70
C GLN A 53 13.19 3.10 0.21
N ALA A 54 12.35 2.36 0.94
CA ALA A 54 11.37 2.95 1.84
C ALA A 54 12.03 3.82 2.91
N ASN A 55 11.61 5.08 3.00
CA ASN A 55 12.11 5.99 4.00
C ASN A 55 11.26 5.88 5.29
N PRO A 56 11.87 5.60 6.47
CA PRO A 56 11.13 5.52 7.74
C PRO A 56 10.42 6.82 8.14
N ASP A 57 10.84 7.97 7.60
CA ASP A 57 10.20 9.26 7.88
C ASP A 57 9.05 9.61 6.94
N HIS A 58 8.79 8.77 5.93
CA HIS A 58 7.72 8.97 4.96
C HIS A 58 6.53 8.06 5.28
N ASP A 59 5.33 8.50 4.93
CA ASP A 59 4.20 7.60 4.86
C ASP A 59 4.41 6.63 3.69
N VAL A 60 4.11 5.36 3.88
CA VAL A 60 4.32 4.31 2.88
C VAL A 60 2.96 3.80 2.41
N LEU A 61 2.76 3.66 1.09
CA LEU A 61 1.58 3.02 0.52
C LEU A 61 1.98 1.85 -0.37
N PHE A 62 1.35 0.70 -0.17
CA PHE A 62 1.57 -0.47 -1.03
C PHE A 62 0.37 -1.42 -1.02
N THR A 63 0.32 -2.30 -2.04
CA THR A 63 -0.62 -3.43 -2.09
C THR A 63 0.08 -4.67 -1.57
N PHE A 64 -0.49 -5.41 -0.61
CA PHE A 64 0.19 -6.61 -0.09
C PHE A 64 0.29 -7.74 -1.14
N ASN A 65 -0.78 -7.91 -1.91
CA ASN A 65 -0.89 -8.93 -2.94
C ASN A 65 -1.36 -8.31 -4.25
N GLY A 66 -0.45 -8.25 -5.22
CA GLY A 66 -0.74 -7.76 -6.55
C GLY A 66 -1.63 -8.74 -7.31
N THR A 67 -2.93 -8.59 -7.17
CA THR A 67 -3.94 -9.51 -7.74
C THR A 67 -3.77 -9.66 -9.25
N THR A 68 -3.45 -8.58 -9.96
CA THR A 68 -3.31 -8.62 -11.42
C THR A 68 -1.94 -9.11 -11.88
N SER A 69 -0.91 -8.97 -11.06
CA SER A 69 0.46 -9.41 -11.36
C SER A 69 0.81 -10.78 -10.81
N GLY A 70 0.04 -11.32 -9.87
CA GLY A 70 0.30 -12.58 -9.20
C GLY A 70 1.49 -12.53 -8.24
N VAL A 71 1.90 -11.33 -7.82
CA VAL A 71 3.08 -11.12 -6.97
C VAL A 71 2.65 -10.59 -5.61
N ARG A 72 3.04 -11.31 -4.56
CA ARG A 72 2.83 -10.88 -3.16
C ARG A 72 4.12 -10.36 -2.55
N VAL A 73 3.97 -9.44 -1.60
CA VAL A 73 5.06 -9.04 -0.70
C VAL A 73 5.45 -10.26 0.16
N PRO A 74 6.74 -10.63 0.23
CA PRO A 74 7.17 -11.79 1.00
C PRO A 74 7.16 -11.55 2.51
N ASN A 75 7.52 -10.34 2.94
CA ASN A 75 7.53 -9.85 4.32
C ASN A 75 7.57 -8.31 4.32
N CYS A 76 7.41 -7.69 5.49
CA CYS A 76 7.51 -6.24 5.67
C CYS A 76 8.79 -5.82 6.41
N ASP A 77 9.88 -6.56 6.27
CA ASP A 77 11.15 -6.25 6.95
C ASP A 77 11.79 -4.94 6.43
N TRP A 78 11.39 -4.52 5.22
CA TRP A 78 11.75 -3.24 4.62
C TRP A 78 11.04 -2.03 5.25
N VAL A 79 10.00 -2.27 6.06
CA VAL A 79 9.36 -1.23 6.88
C VAL A 79 10.06 -1.18 8.24
N SER A 80 10.65 -0.04 8.57
CA SER A 80 11.36 0.14 9.84
C SER A 80 10.42 0.01 11.06
N ASP A 81 10.91 -0.57 12.14
CA ASP A 81 10.23 -0.56 13.45
C ASP A 81 10.28 0.83 14.10
N ASP A 82 11.32 1.62 13.81
CA ASP A 82 11.50 2.99 14.31
C ASP A 82 10.92 4.03 13.33
N ARG A 83 10.03 3.62 12.43
CA ARG A 83 9.39 4.53 11.46
C ARG A 83 8.64 5.64 12.19
N THR A 84 8.71 6.85 11.65
CA THR A 84 7.89 7.95 12.11
C THR A 84 6.68 8.15 11.19
N GLY A 85 6.77 7.75 9.92
CA GLY A 85 5.66 7.74 8.97
C GLY A 85 4.74 6.54 9.15
N LEU A 86 3.52 6.65 8.62
CA LEU A 86 2.50 5.61 8.67
C LEU A 86 2.60 4.65 7.49
N THR A 87 2.38 3.37 7.76
CA THR A 87 2.35 2.33 6.72
C THR A 87 0.92 1.95 6.37
N PHE A 88 0.55 2.22 5.13
CA PHE A 88 -0.75 1.91 4.52
C PHE A 88 -0.64 0.68 3.62
N CYS A 89 -1.54 -0.27 3.81
CA CYS A 89 -1.56 -1.54 3.09
C CYS A 89 -2.93 -1.82 2.48
N ASP A 90 -3.01 -1.96 1.16
CA ASP A 90 -4.13 -2.62 0.51
C ASP A 90 -3.99 -4.13 0.67
N ALA A 91 -4.80 -4.70 1.57
CA ALA A 91 -4.88 -6.13 1.82
C ALA A 91 -6.16 -6.75 1.26
N THR A 92 -6.82 -6.12 0.27
CA THR A 92 -8.09 -6.58 -0.31
C THR A 92 -8.05 -8.03 -0.76
N SER A 93 -6.94 -8.53 -1.30
CA SER A 93 -6.76 -9.95 -1.66
C SER A 93 -5.77 -10.72 -0.77
N ALA A 94 -5.34 -10.13 0.35
CA ALA A 94 -4.39 -10.73 1.28
C ALA A 94 -5.01 -11.03 2.66
N ALA A 95 -5.86 -10.14 3.16
CA ALA A 95 -6.56 -10.34 4.43
C ALA A 95 -7.34 -11.67 4.41
N PHE A 96 -7.21 -12.44 5.48
CA PHE A 96 -7.77 -13.80 5.65
C PHE A 96 -7.18 -14.90 4.74
N ALA A 97 -6.24 -14.59 3.85
CA ALA A 97 -5.60 -15.57 2.96
C ALA A 97 -4.08 -15.69 3.16
N MET A 98 -3.46 -14.67 3.75
CA MET A 98 -2.01 -14.57 3.94
C MET A 98 -1.68 -14.17 5.38
N ASP A 99 -0.49 -14.53 5.82
CA ASP A 99 0.03 -14.06 7.10
C ASP A 99 0.49 -12.61 6.94
N ILE A 100 -0.12 -11.71 7.72
CA ILE A 100 0.09 -10.27 7.63
C ILE A 100 0.90 -9.81 8.84
N PRO A 101 2.04 -9.14 8.65
CA PRO A 101 2.86 -8.62 9.75
C PRO A 101 2.21 -7.36 10.33
N TRP A 102 1.18 -7.54 11.16
CA TRP A 102 0.38 -6.46 11.74
C TRP A 102 1.20 -5.40 12.50
N ASN A 103 2.34 -5.78 13.09
CA ASN A 103 3.24 -4.84 13.77
C ASN A 103 3.91 -3.82 12.82
N LYS A 104 3.95 -4.12 11.51
CA LYS A 104 4.53 -3.27 10.47
C LYS A 104 3.49 -2.41 9.76
N ILE A 105 2.20 -2.61 10.03
CA ILE A 105 1.11 -1.98 9.26
C ILE A 105 0.25 -1.15 10.22
N ASP A 106 0.26 0.15 10.01
CA ASP A 106 -0.51 1.09 10.84
C ASP A 106 -1.94 1.24 10.33
N VAL A 107 -2.12 1.12 9.02
CA VAL A 107 -3.41 1.23 8.34
C VAL A 107 -3.55 0.13 7.31
N LEU A 108 -4.52 -0.76 7.50
CA LEU A 108 -4.84 -1.82 6.56
C LEU A 108 -6.25 -1.65 6.06
N THR A 109 -6.45 -1.74 4.74
CA THR A 109 -7.80 -1.77 4.17
C THR A 109 -8.03 -3.04 3.39
N TYR A 110 -9.25 -3.57 3.45
CA TYR A 110 -9.70 -4.66 2.60
C TYR A 110 -11.19 -4.50 2.27
N SER A 111 -11.72 -5.38 1.44
CA SER A 111 -13.15 -5.38 1.10
C SER A 111 -13.71 -6.79 0.97
N TRP A 112 -15.02 -6.95 1.17
CA TRP A 112 -15.66 -8.26 1.35
C TRP A 112 -15.66 -9.13 0.09
N GLN A 113 -15.66 -8.52 -1.09
CA GLN A 113 -15.82 -9.20 -2.38
C GLN A 113 -14.59 -9.97 -2.89
N LYS A 114 -13.62 -10.22 -2.02
CA LYS A 114 -12.47 -11.06 -2.31
C LYS A 114 -12.48 -12.30 -1.43
N VAL A 115 -11.58 -12.39 -0.45
CA VAL A 115 -11.33 -13.63 0.30
C VAL A 115 -12.56 -14.07 1.09
N LEU A 116 -13.36 -13.12 1.59
CA LEU A 116 -14.57 -13.42 2.35
C LEU A 116 -15.75 -13.89 1.48
N GLY A 117 -15.69 -13.74 0.15
CA GLY A 117 -16.74 -14.18 -0.76
C GLY A 117 -18.07 -13.41 -0.64
N GLY A 118 -18.05 -12.20 -0.05
CA GLY A 118 -19.22 -11.35 0.10
C GLY A 118 -19.53 -10.49 -1.13
N GLU A 119 -20.57 -9.68 -1.05
CA GLU A 119 -20.86 -8.68 -2.08
C GLU A 119 -19.88 -7.50 -2.04
N GLY A 120 -19.77 -6.78 -3.16
CA GLY A 120 -19.00 -5.55 -3.26
C GLY A 120 -19.54 -4.41 -2.38
N ALA A 121 -18.90 -3.25 -2.46
CA ALA A 121 -19.28 -2.00 -1.78
C ALA A 121 -19.08 -1.98 -0.25
N HIS A 122 -18.55 -3.04 0.35
CA HIS A 122 -18.22 -3.08 1.78
C HIS A 122 -16.70 -3.03 1.97
N GLY A 123 -16.18 -1.81 2.12
CA GLY A 123 -14.79 -1.56 2.49
C GLY A 123 -14.61 -1.56 4.01
N VAL A 124 -13.50 -2.13 4.47
CA VAL A 124 -13.12 -2.19 5.89
C VAL A 124 -11.77 -1.49 6.05
N LEU A 125 -11.66 -0.75 7.15
CA LEU A 125 -10.47 -0.05 7.63
C LEU A 125 -10.15 -0.53 9.05
#